data_AF-A0A2Z2NHT2-F1
#
_entry.id   AF-A0A2Z2NHT2-F1
#
_cell.length_a   1.000
_cell.length_b   1.000
_cell.length_c   1.000
_cell.angle_alpha   90.00
_cell.angle_beta   90.00
_cell.angle_gamma   90.00
#
_symmetry.space_group_name_H-M   'P 1'
#
loop_
_entity.id
_entity.type
_entity.pdbx_description
1 polymer ?
#
loop_
_entity_poly.entity_id
_entity_poly.type
_entity_poly.pdbx_seq_one_letter_code
_entity_poly.pdbx_strand_id
1 'polypeptide(L)'
;MGNARMVDILAEYGANRIMVDSACDWGISEPLGVAKTAKLALERGIPEEHVRLVCYQNALDAYSQSGQMHEDGWLNPPAIDQRGLDAGNSVLRGGREPVVEESSDKHSLNKLIIE
;
A
#
# COMPACT_ATOMS: atom_id res chain seq x y z
N MET A 1 -9.64 -13.35 14.18
CA MET A 1 -10.45 -14.33 13.41
C MET A 1 -10.46 -14.03 11.91
N GLY A 2 -10.58 -12.76 11.48
CA GLY A 2 -10.60 -12.37 10.06
C GLY A 2 -9.42 -12.88 9.24
N ASN A 3 -8.18 -12.64 9.70
CA ASN A 3 -6.98 -13.03 8.95
C ASN A 3 -6.91 -14.55 8.69
N ALA A 4 -7.18 -15.37 9.70
CA ALA A 4 -7.17 -16.84 9.55
C ALA A 4 -8.19 -17.29 8.52
N ARG A 5 -9.43 -16.76 8.58
CA ARG A 5 -10.47 -17.05 7.60
C ARG A 5 -10.06 -16.61 6.18
N MET A 6 -9.42 -15.46 6.04
CA MET A 6 -8.93 -14.99 4.75
C MET A 6 -7.87 -15.94 4.17
N VAL A 7 -6.93 -16.41 5.00
CA VAL A 7 -5.93 -17.41 4.57
C VAL A 7 -6.57 -18.73 4.17
N ASP A 8 -7.61 -19.18 4.88
CA ASP A 8 -8.35 -20.40 4.52
C ASP A 8 -9.03 -20.25 3.15
N ILE A 9 -9.60 -19.07 2.84
CA ILE A 9 -10.15 -18.74 1.51
C ILE A 9 -9.06 -18.80 0.43
N LEU A 10 -7.86 -18.25 0.71
CA LEU A 10 -6.75 -18.31 -0.25
C LEU A 10 -6.27 -19.74 -0.51
N ALA A 11 -6.29 -20.60 0.52
CA ALA A 11 -5.91 -22.01 0.37
C ALA A 11 -6.92 -22.78 -0.50
N GLU A 12 -8.21 -22.48 -0.36
CA GLU A 12 -9.28 -23.18 -1.08
C GLU A 12 -9.44 -22.68 -2.53
N TYR A 13 -9.40 -21.37 -2.75
CA TYR A 13 -9.77 -20.76 -4.03
C TYR A 13 -8.57 -20.20 -4.82
N GLY A 14 -7.39 -20.16 -4.23
CA GLY A 14 -6.20 -19.54 -4.81
C GLY A 14 -6.25 -18.01 -4.73
N ALA A 15 -5.37 -17.34 -5.49
CA ALA A 15 -5.17 -15.89 -5.41
C ALA A 15 -5.83 -15.09 -6.55
N ASN A 16 -6.34 -15.75 -7.59
CA ASN A 16 -6.84 -15.07 -8.77
C ASN A 16 -8.12 -14.28 -8.44
N ARG A 17 -8.13 -12.97 -8.76
CA ARG A 17 -9.27 -12.06 -8.54
C ARG A 17 -9.68 -11.88 -7.07
N ILE A 18 -8.76 -12.05 -6.12
CA ILE A 18 -8.97 -11.82 -4.68
C ILE A 18 -8.08 -10.67 -4.20
N MET A 19 -8.60 -9.79 -3.35
CA MET A 19 -7.82 -8.74 -2.68
C MET A 19 -8.04 -8.81 -1.18
N VAL A 20 -7.03 -8.42 -0.40
CA VAL A 20 -7.12 -8.30 1.06
C VAL A 20 -7.15 -6.82 1.45
N ASP A 21 -8.12 -6.44 2.27
CA ASP A 21 -8.29 -5.10 2.84
C ASP A 21 -8.44 -5.20 4.37
N SER A 22 -8.03 -4.16 5.10
CA SER A 22 -8.14 -4.03 6.55
C SER A 22 -9.45 -3.39 7.05
N ALA A 23 -10.31 -2.87 6.16
CA ALA A 23 -11.66 -2.34 6.47
C ALA A 23 -11.69 -1.37 7.67
N CYS A 24 -10.87 -0.31 7.61
CA CYS A 24 -10.54 0.57 8.74
C CYS A 24 -11.65 1.55 9.18
N ASP A 25 -12.88 1.47 8.67
CA ASP A 25 -13.92 2.50 8.82
C ASP A 25 -15.32 1.96 9.22
N TRP A 26 -15.56 0.64 9.17
CA TRP A 26 -16.87 0.03 9.49
C TRP A 26 -16.90 -0.77 10.80
N GLY A 27 -15.83 -0.72 11.61
CA GLY A 27 -15.68 -1.46 12.86
C GLY A 27 -14.39 -1.11 13.62
N ILE A 28 -13.89 -2.02 14.47
CA ILE A 28 -12.57 -1.86 15.09
C ILE A 28 -11.51 -1.93 14.00
N SER A 29 -10.90 -0.78 13.70
CA SER A 29 -9.87 -0.66 12.67
C SER A 29 -8.61 -1.43 13.07
N GLU A 30 -8.12 -2.26 12.16
CA GLU A 30 -6.84 -2.95 12.29
C GLU A 30 -5.97 -2.57 11.10
N PRO A 31 -5.22 -1.44 11.17
CA PRO A 31 -4.44 -0.94 10.03
C PRO A 31 -3.34 -1.92 9.57
N LEU A 32 -2.96 -2.89 10.40
CA LEU A 32 -2.00 -3.93 10.03
C LEU A 32 -2.68 -5.22 9.52
N GLY A 33 -3.99 -5.21 9.23
CA GLY A 33 -4.76 -6.39 8.84
C GLY A 33 -4.20 -7.08 7.59
N VAL A 34 -3.84 -6.30 6.57
CA VAL A 34 -3.22 -6.79 5.33
C VAL A 34 -1.88 -7.45 5.63
N ALA A 35 -0.98 -6.77 6.35
CA ALA A 35 0.35 -7.29 6.69
C ALA A 35 0.30 -8.54 7.57
N LYS A 36 -0.59 -8.56 8.58
CA LYS A 36 -0.81 -9.73 9.45
C LYS A 36 -1.38 -10.92 8.66
N THR A 37 -2.25 -10.67 7.67
CA THR A 37 -2.78 -11.72 6.79
C THR A 37 -1.70 -12.27 5.87
N ALA A 38 -0.88 -11.42 5.26
CA ALA A 38 0.25 -11.82 4.43
C ALA A 38 1.25 -12.69 5.21
N LYS A 39 1.63 -12.26 6.42
CA LYS A 39 2.51 -13.03 7.30
C LYS A 39 1.93 -14.42 7.60
N LEU A 40 0.67 -14.48 8.02
CA LEU A 40 0.00 -15.74 8.33
C LEU A 40 -0.14 -16.66 7.10
N ALA A 41 -0.40 -16.08 5.91
CA ALA A 41 -0.48 -16.83 4.66
C ALA A 41 0.86 -17.53 4.35
N LEU A 42 1.98 -16.80 4.45
CA LEU A 42 3.32 -17.36 4.27
C LEU A 42 3.62 -18.45 5.31
N GLU A 43 3.31 -18.21 6.59
CA GLU A 43 3.47 -19.19 7.67
C GLU A 43 2.67 -20.49 7.42
N ARG A 44 1.53 -20.40 6.72
CA ARG A 44 0.69 -21.56 6.35
C ARG A 44 1.00 -22.15 4.99
N GLY A 45 2.09 -21.71 4.33
CA GLY A 45 2.54 -22.29 3.07
C GLY A 45 1.77 -21.83 1.83
N ILE A 46 1.04 -20.72 1.91
CA ILE A 46 0.53 -20.06 0.69
C ILE A 46 1.73 -19.56 -0.11
N PRO A 47 1.79 -19.80 -1.44
CA PRO A 47 2.91 -19.35 -2.26
C PRO A 47 3.11 -17.83 -2.20
N GLU A 48 4.37 -17.38 -2.26
CA GLU A 48 4.71 -15.96 -2.18
C GLU A 48 4.07 -15.15 -3.32
N GLU A 49 3.99 -15.75 -4.52
CA GLU A 49 3.33 -15.12 -5.66
C GLU A 49 1.82 -14.92 -5.41
N HIS A 50 1.16 -15.84 -4.70
CA HIS A 50 -0.24 -15.70 -4.32
C HIS A 50 -0.42 -14.55 -3.32
N VAL A 51 0.48 -14.45 -2.33
CA VAL A 51 0.48 -13.34 -1.37
C VAL A 51 0.70 -12.00 -2.09
N ARG A 52 1.65 -11.94 -3.03
CA ARG A 52 1.90 -10.74 -3.86
C ARG A 52 0.67 -10.34 -4.67
N LEU A 53 -0.03 -11.31 -5.26
CA LEU A 53 -1.25 -11.04 -6.03
C LEU A 53 -2.33 -10.40 -5.16
N VAL A 54 -2.64 -10.99 -4.01
CA VAL A 54 -3.79 -10.58 -3.19
C VAL A 54 -3.54 -9.32 -2.35
N CYS A 55 -2.27 -9.05 -2.02
CA CYS A 55 -1.88 -7.86 -1.28
C CYS A 55 -1.51 -6.67 -2.17
N TYR A 56 -1.35 -6.88 -3.48
CA TYR A 56 -0.86 -5.81 -4.36
C TYR A 56 -1.38 -5.90 -5.80
N GLN A 57 -0.97 -6.92 -6.57
CA GLN A 57 -1.17 -6.91 -8.02
C GLN A 57 -2.65 -6.86 -8.42
N ASN A 58 -3.50 -7.64 -7.76
CA ASN A 58 -4.92 -7.69 -8.11
C ASN A 58 -5.60 -6.33 -7.89
N ALA A 59 -5.20 -5.57 -6.86
CA ALA A 59 -5.71 -4.23 -6.62
C ALA A 59 -5.23 -3.27 -7.70
N LEU A 60 -3.94 -3.31 -8.05
CA LEU A 60 -3.38 -2.52 -9.14
C LEU A 60 -4.10 -2.82 -10.48
N ASP A 61 -4.29 -4.08 -10.84
CA ASP A 61 -4.95 -4.51 -12.08
C ASP A 61 -6.42 -4.08 -12.13
N ALA A 62 -7.11 -4.05 -10.98
CA ALA A 62 -8.49 -3.59 -10.91
C ALA A 62 -8.60 -2.08 -11.03
N TYR A 63 -7.86 -1.32 -10.22
CA TYR A 63 -7.97 0.13 -10.15
C TYR A 63 -7.33 0.85 -11.34
N SER A 64 -6.29 0.27 -11.95
CA SER A 64 -5.62 0.82 -13.14
C SER A 64 -6.52 0.86 -14.38
N GLN A 65 -7.63 0.12 -14.42
CA GLN A 65 -8.59 0.16 -15.52
C GLN A 65 -9.19 1.56 -15.75
N SER A 66 -9.23 2.39 -14.70
CA SER A 66 -9.66 3.79 -14.80
C SER A 66 -8.65 4.70 -15.52
N GLY A 67 -7.39 4.25 -15.67
CA GLY A 67 -6.28 5.08 -16.12
C GLY A 67 -5.86 6.16 -15.11
N GLN A 68 -6.33 6.11 -13.87
CA GLN A 68 -5.96 7.07 -12.81
C GLN A 68 -4.88 6.53 -11.87
N MET A 69 -4.69 5.20 -11.84
CA MET A 69 -3.72 4.53 -10.97
C MET A 69 -2.62 3.90 -11.82
N HIS A 70 -1.37 4.34 -11.60
CA HIS A 70 -0.18 3.87 -12.30
C HIS A 70 0.89 3.48 -11.29
N GLU A 71 1.48 2.29 -11.48
CA GLU A 71 2.53 1.77 -10.62
C GLU A 71 3.76 2.67 -10.54
N ASP A 72 4.08 3.32 -11.67
CA ASP A 72 5.17 4.28 -11.77
C ASP A 72 5.02 5.48 -10.83
N GLY A 73 3.80 5.78 -10.38
CA GLY A 73 3.56 6.91 -9.47
C GLY A 73 4.28 6.79 -8.13
N TRP A 74 4.52 5.57 -7.64
CA TRP A 74 5.29 5.32 -6.42
C TRP A 74 6.63 4.64 -6.67
N LEU A 75 6.82 3.96 -7.81
CA LEU A 75 8.13 3.41 -8.17
C LEU A 75 9.11 4.48 -8.70
N ASN A 76 8.58 5.51 -9.35
CA ASN A 76 9.33 6.62 -9.94
C ASN A 76 8.65 7.97 -9.63
N PRO A 77 8.46 8.33 -8.35
CA PRO A 77 7.79 9.57 -7.98
C PRO A 77 8.63 10.78 -8.45
N PRO A 78 8.00 11.91 -8.81
CA PRO A 78 8.73 13.15 -9.07
C PRO A 78 9.44 13.64 -7.79
N ALA A 79 10.45 14.50 -7.97
CA ALA A 79 11.09 15.19 -6.85
C ALA A 79 10.06 15.97 -6.02
N ILE A 80 10.17 15.91 -4.69
CA ILE A 80 9.24 16.60 -3.80
C ILE A 80 9.42 18.13 -3.95
N ASP A 81 8.31 18.85 -4.17
CA ASP A 81 8.25 20.30 -4.04
C ASP A 81 7.01 20.73 -3.23
N GLN A 82 7.23 20.99 -1.94
CA GLN A 82 6.16 21.39 -1.00
C GLN A 82 5.80 22.88 -1.06
N ARG A 83 6.31 23.63 -2.04
CA ARG A 83 5.90 25.03 -2.28
C ARG A 83 4.67 25.13 -3.17
N GLY A 84 4.30 24.03 -3.84
CA GLY A 84 3.07 23.96 -4.62
C GLY A 84 1.85 24.24 -3.74
N LEU A 85 1.00 25.16 -4.19
CA LEU A 85 -0.22 25.53 -3.48
C LEU A 85 -1.41 24.78 -4.07
N ASP A 86 -2.21 24.15 -3.21
CA ASP A 86 -3.54 23.64 -3.59
C ASP A 86 -4.59 24.70 -3.28
N ALA A 87 -5.30 25.18 -4.31
CA ALA A 87 -6.28 26.26 -4.20
C ALA A 87 -5.78 27.52 -3.44
N GLY A 88 -4.48 27.81 -3.50
CA GLY A 88 -3.85 28.94 -2.80
C GLY A 88 -3.50 28.71 -1.32
N ASN A 89 -3.73 27.50 -0.78
CA ASN A 89 -3.34 27.16 0.58
C ASN A 89 -1.84 26.85 0.68
N SER A 90 -1.14 27.59 1.55
CA SER A 90 0.30 27.44 1.81
C SER A 90 0.63 26.74 3.14
N VAL A 91 -0.38 26.30 3.90
CA VAL A 91 -0.18 25.72 5.23
C VAL A 91 0.32 24.29 5.12
N LEU A 92 1.54 24.04 5.58
CA LEU A 92 2.09 22.70 5.71
C LEU A 92 1.70 22.05 7.05
N ARG A 93 1.47 20.73 7.02
CA ARG A 93 1.19 19.95 8.24
C ARG A 93 2.35 20.12 9.23
N GLY A 94 2.03 20.57 10.44
CA GLY A 94 3.00 20.73 11.53
C GLY A 94 3.81 22.03 11.49
N GLY A 95 3.50 22.99 10.62
CA GLY A 95 4.18 24.29 10.59
C GLY A 95 5.66 24.22 10.24
N ARG A 96 6.06 23.15 9.53
CA ARG A 96 7.44 22.91 9.08
C ARG A 96 7.80 23.78 7.87
N GLU A 97 9.10 23.99 7.68
CA GLU A 97 9.63 24.52 6.43
C GLU A 97 9.38 23.55 5.25
N PRO A 98 9.10 24.05 4.03
CA PRO A 98 8.89 23.21 2.85
C PRO A 98 10.14 22.40 2.49
N VAL A 99 9.94 21.11 2.18
CA VAL A 99 10.96 20.29 1.54
C VAL A 99 10.92 20.50 0.03
N VAL A 100 12.10 20.73 -0.56
CA VAL A 100 12.31 20.82 -2.01
C VAL A 100 13.49 19.94 -2.36
N GLU A 101 13.27 18.95 -3.21
CA GLU A 101 14.30 18.03 -3.69
C GLU A 101 14.74 18.41 -5.11
N GLU A 102 16.04 18.32 -5.39
CA GLU A 102 16.58 18.58 -6.74
C GLU A 102 16.35 17.41 -7.71
N SER A 103 16.17 16.20 -7.19
CA SER A 103 15.97 14.98 -7.97
C SER A 103 15.09 13.98 -7.24
N SER A 104 14.33 13.17 -7.98
CA SER A 104 13.55 12.07 -7.41
C SER A 104 14.47 11.05 -6.74
N ASP A 105 14.47 11.03 -5.41
CA ASP A 105 15.26 10.07 -4.65
C ASP A 105 14.42 8.82 -4.42
N LYS A 106 14.87 7.66 -4.92
CA LYS A 106 14.17 6.40 -4.66
C LYS A 106 14.26 6.14 -3.17
N HIS A 107 13.13 6.15 -2.46
CA HIS A 107 13.07 5.79 -1.05
C HIS A 107 13.51 4.34 -0.87
N SER A 108 14.82 4.12 -0.72
CA SER A 108 15.38 2.82 -0.39
C SER A 108 14.96 2.45 1.03
N LEU A 109 14.79 1.16 1.32
CA LEU A 109 14.47 0.67 2.68
C LEU A 109 15.41 1.25 3.76
N ASN A 110 16.66 1.54 3.40
CA ASN A 110 17.67 2.13 4.29
C ASN A 110 17.37 3.58 4.71
N LYS A 111 16.42 4.25 4.08
CA LYS A 111 15.96 5.62 4.41
C LYS A 111 14.65 5.63 5.21
N LEU A 112 14.01 4.47 5.42
CA LEU A 112 12.85 4.37 6.30
C LEU A 112 13.34 4.41 7.75
N ILE A 113 12.99 5.49 8.45
CA ILE A 113 13.12 5.54 9.91
C ILE A 113 11.98 4.68 10.47
N ILE A 114 12.27 3.42 10.75
CA ILE A 114 11.40 2.55 11.55
C ILE A 114 12.09 2.41 12.90
N GLU A 115 11.67 3.23 13.86
CA GLU A 115 12.02 3.07 15.27
C GLU A 115 11.20 1.95 15.92
#